data_AF-A0A2V6RQC0-F1
#
_entry.id   AF-A0A2V6RQC0-F1
#
_cell.length_a   1.000
_cell.length_b   1.000
_cell.length_c   1.000
_cell.angle_alpha   90.00
_cell.angle_beta   90.00
_cell.angle_gamma   90.00
#
_symmetry.space_group_name_H-M   'P 1'
#
loop_
_entity.id
_entity.type
_entity.pdbx_description
1 polymer ?
#
loop_
_entity_poly.entity_id
_entity_poly.type
_entity_poly.pdbx_seq_one_letter_code
_entity_poly.pdbx_strand_id
1 'polypeptide(L)'
;MSSSPPSLEFASKPLEAPIRAELFGVERLEQHAESLAAAQPVLGKSGRGRSLLPRVQDNGRVLREGYREIAKAIREERAITPAAEWLVDNFHIVDEQLREIRDDLPKGFYRELPKLAEGPLLGYPRVYGIAWAFVAHTDSRFDPDTLRRFVQAYQRVQPLTVGELWAVAITLRVVLVENLRRLTESIVRARAARQAADALADELLGLSGRPLEGAAWALQEFEDAPLVTAFAVQLVQRLRDQDPAVTPALLWLNERLADQGTTPDDMVRVEHQRQAAMNVTVRNVIMSMGLMSALDWTEFFESVSLIDGVLQADPGYAAMDFATRDSYRHAIEELARGSRRSELEVAREVIARAASSDLHDGRQDDPGFYLVGDGRRAFEVALGFRTPLARRLLRAYVAGAKPGYLGTITVFTFAILTPPLLAAWTSGAGAATLLVLGLVAAFPASRTAMSASRFFPTGRTRPRRACRATRRSWPRPARESRA
;
A
#
# COMPACT_ATOMS: atom_id res chain seq x y z
N MET A 1 15.92 -23.53 44.38
CA MET A 1 15.05 -22.67 43.55
C MET A 1 14.82 -23.44 42.26
N SER A 2 13.61 -23.96 42.10
CA SER A 2 13.21 -24.88 41.03
C SER A 2 13.14 -24.12 39.71
N SER A 3 14.07 -24.40 38.79
CA SER A 3 13.97 -24.04 37.38
C SER A 3 13.10 -25.08 36.70
N SER A 4 11.88 -24.71 36.33
CA SER A 4 11.02 -25.53 35.46
C SER A 4 11.77 -25.89 34.18
N PRO A 5 11.68 -27.13 33.69
CA PRO A 5 12.24 -27.48 32.38
C PRO A 5 11.50 -26.71 31.27
N PRO A 6 12.19 -26.29 30.20
CA PRO A 6 11.62 -25.50 29.12
C PRO A 6 10.84 -26.41 28.14
N SER A 7 9.78 -27.06 28.61
CA SER A 7 9.06 -28.03 27.80
C SER A 7 7.56 -27.87 27.98
N LEU A 8 6.98 -27.15 27.01
CA LEU A 8 5.56 -27.12 26.57
C LEU A 8 5.24 -25.85 25.76
N GLU A 9 6.17 -24.88 25.63
CA GLU A 9 5.91 -23.64 24.89
C GLU A 9 5.96 -23.79 23.36
N PHE A 10 6.59 -24.86 22.85
CA PHE A 10 6.83 -25.09 21.41
C PHE A 10 5.59 -25.50 20.60
N ALA A 11 4.46 -25.78 21.26
CA ALA A 11 3.22 -26.27 20.64
C ALA A 11 2.10 -25.23 20.54
N SER A 12 2.34 -23.96 20.90
CA SER A 12 1.21 -23.01 21.06
C SER A 12 0.62 -22.48 19.74
N LYS A 13 1.33 -22.55 18.59
CA LYS A 13 0.75 -22.33 17.25
C LYS A 13 1.49 -23.14 16.15
N PRO A 14 0.78 -23.73 15.18
CA PRO A 14 1.43 -24.31 14.00
C PRO A 14 2.19 -23.21 13.24
N LEU A 15 3.43 -23.51 12.84
CA LEU A 15 4.27 -22.60 12.06
C LEU A 15 3.56 -22.28 10.75
N GLU A 16 3.44 -21.00 10.46
CA GLU A 16 2.94 -20.57 9.17
C GLU A 16 4.04 -20.78 8.11
N ALA A 17 3.77 -21.59 7.09
CA ALA A 17 4.74 -21.86 6.03
C ALA A 17 5.12 -20.57 5.29
N PRO A 18 6.37 -20.43 4.81
CA PRO A 18 6.78 -19.32 3.96
C PRO A 18 5.85 -19.15 2.75
N ILE A 19 5.65 -17.91 2.32
CA ILE A 19 4.93 -17.57 1.09
C ILE A 19 5.84 -17.93 -0.09
N ARG A 20 5.75 -19.19 -0.53
CA ARG A 20 6.51 -19.73 -1.65
C ARG A 20 5.68 -20.78 -2.38
N ALA A 21 5.71 -20.75 -3.70
CA ALA A 21 5.09 -21.72 -4.59
C ALA A 21 6.06 -22.08 -5.73
N GLU A 22 5.58 -22.84 -6.72
CA GLU A 22 6.35 -23.14 -7.92
C GLU A 22 6.79 -21.83 -8.61
N LEU A 23 8.08 -21.72 -8.94
CA LEU A 23 8.63 -20.54 -9.61
C LEU A 23 8.12 -20.46 -11.04
N PHE A 24 7.58 -19.30 -11.42
CA PHE A 24 7.07 -19.07 -12.76
C PHE A 24 7.99 -18.14 -13.55
N GLY A 25 8.23 -18.49 -14.82
CA GLY A 25 8.76 -17.56 -15.82
C GLY A 25 7.73 -16.47 -16.15
N VAL A 26 8.16 -15.43 -16.88
CA VAL A 26 7.34 -14.24 -17.16
C VAL A 26 6.03 -14.60 -17.87
N GLU A 27 6.07 -15.48 -18.86
CA GLU A 27 4.88 -15.90 -19.63
C GLU A 27 3.88 -16.66 -18.74
N ARG A 28 4.40 -17.53 -17.87
CA ARG A 28 3.55 -18.29 -16.93
C ARG A 28 2.99 -17.39 -15.82
N LEU A 29 3.72 -16.36 -15.42
CA LEU A 29 3.23 -15.33 -14.49
C LEU A 29 2.06 -14.55 -15.11
N GLU A 30 2.11 -14.17 -16.38
CA GLU A 30 1.01 -13.49 -17.06
C GLU A 30 -0.24 -14.39 -17.16
N GLN A 31 -0.07 -15.66 -17.57
CA GLN A 31 -1.17 -16.64 -17.57
C GLN A 31 -1.76 -16.83 -16.18
N HIS A 32 -0.89 -16.91 -15.16
CA HIS A 32 -1.34 -17.01 -13.78
C HIS A 32 -2.12 -15.77 -13.36
N ALA A 33 -1.68 -14.56 -13.72
CA ALA A 33 -2.38 -13.31 -13.42
C ALA A 33 -3.80 -13.28 -14.01
N GLU A 34 -3.96 -13.72 -15.26
CA GLU A 34 -5.28 -13.83 -15.91
C GLU A 34 -6.17 -14.87 -15.20
N SER A 35 -5.63 -16.05 -14.89
CA SER A 35 -6.37 -17.09 -14.16
C SER A 35 -6.75 -16.63 -12.75
N LEU A 36 -5.88 -15.90 -12.08
CA LEU A 36 -6.08 -15.35 -10.74
C LEU A 36 -7.18 -14.29 -10.75
N ALA A 37 -7.18 -13.42 -11.75
CA ALA A 37 -8.22 -12.42 -11.94
C ALA A 37 -9.59 -13.08 -12.13
N ALA A 38 -9.68 -14.15 -12.91
CA ALA A 38 -10.93 -14.91 -13.06
C ALA A 38 -11.38 -15.55 -11.72
N ALA A 39 -10.44 -16.01 -10.90
CA ALA A 39 -10.69 -16.65 -9.61
C ALA A 39 -10.86 -15.68 -8.42
N GLN A 40 -10.84 -14.35 -8.64
CA GLN A 40 -10.94 -13.34 -7.59
C GLN A 40 -12.21 -12.48 -7.75
N PRO A 41 -13.41 -13.03 -7.52
CA PRO A 41 -14.61 -12.22 -7.44
C PRO A 41 -14.53 -11.24 -6.26
N VAL A 42 -15.02 -10.02 -6.46
CA VAL A 42 -14.97 -8.94 -5.45
C VAL A 42 -16.37 -8.68 -4.88
N LEU A 43 -16.44 -8.50 -3.56
CA LEU A 43 -17.65 -8.11 -2.84
C LEU A 43 -18.15 -6.75 -3.33
N GLY A 44 -19.48 -6.60 -3.41
CA GLY A 44 -20.11 -5.32 -3.71
C GLY A 44 -19.75 -4.22 -2.69
N LYS A 45 -20.06 -2.96 -3.05
CA LYS A 45 -19.62 -1.68 -2.44
C LYS A 45 -19.74 -1.50 -0.90
N SER A 46 -20.22 -2.48 -0.13
CA SER A 46 -20.58 -2.33 1.30
C SER A 46 -19.95 -3.35 2.27
N GLY A 47 -18.97 -4.16 1.85
CA GLY A 47 -18.30 -5.08 2.77
C GLY A 47 -17.34 -4.37 3.75
N ARG A 48 -17.62 -4.41 5.06
CA ARG A 48 -16.58 -4.13 6.07
C ARG A 48 -15.54 -5.26 6.00
N GLY A 49 -14.52 -5.06 5.16
CA GLY A 49 -13.43 -6.03 4.99
C GLY A 49 -12.50 -6.14 6.21
N ARG A 50 -11.61 -7.11 6.17
CA ARG A 50 -10.57 -7.33 7.18
C ARG A 50 -9.49 -6.25 7.07
N SER A 51 -9.04 -5.75 8.21
CA SER A 51 -7.93 -4.80 8.29
C SER A 51 -6.60 -5.54 8.28
N LEU A 52 -5.65 -5.10 7.44
CA LEU A 52 -4.27 -5.61 7.46
C LEU A 52 -3.45 -5.05 8.62
N LEU A 53 -3.82 -3.88 9.16
CA LEU A 53 -3.00 -3.16 10.14
C LEU A 53 -2.67 -3.98 11.41
N PRO A 54 -3.62 -4.70 12.05
CA PRO A 54 -3.28 -5.54 13.19
C PRO A 54 -2.24 -6.61 12.84
N ARG A 55 -2.33 -7.22 11.65
CA ARG A 55 -1.38 -8.22 11.20
C ARG A 55 -0.01 -7.61 10.93
N VAL A 56 0.06 -6.44 10.28
CA VAL A 56 1.33 -5.71 10.07
C VAL A 56 2.01 -5.38 11.39
N GLN A 57 1.26 -4.93 12.39
CA GLN A 57 1.80 -4.62 13.72
C GLN A 57 2.33 -5.88 14.42
N ASP A 58 1.60 -6.99 14.33
CA ASP A 58 2.01 -8.29 14.84
C ASP A 58 3.30 -8.78 14.15
N ASN A 59 3.38 -8.65 12.81
CA ASN A 59 4.57 -8.98 12.03
C ASN A 59 5.79 -8.18 12.50
N GLY A 60 5.63 -6.87 12.67
CA GLY A 60 6.70 -6.01 13.16
C GLY A 60 7.16 -6.34 14.58
N ARG A 61 6.26 -6.80 15.46
CA ARG A 61 6.62 -7.27 16.81
C ARG A 61 7.47 -8.53 16.73
N VAL A 62 6.99 -9.55 16.02
CA VAL A 62 7.66 -10.85 15.88
C VAL A 62 9.03 -10.71 15.21
N LEU A 63 9.14 -9.88 14.16
CA LEU A 63 10.42 -9.64 13.49
C LEU A 63 11.46 -9.05 14.43
N ARG A 64 11.07 -8.09 15.27
CA ARG A 64 11.98 -7.49 16.25
C ARG A 64 12.36 -8.46 17.38
N GLU A 65 11.42 -9.30 17.80
CA GLU A 65 11.71 -10.38 18.76
C GLU A 65 12.71 -11.37 18.18
N GLY A 66 12.47 -11.87 16.96
CA GLY A 66 13.38 -12.78 16.28
C GLY A 66 14.77 -12.17 16.02
N TYR A 67 14.84 -10.89 15.65
CA TYR A 67 16.11 -10.16 15.55
C TYR A 67 16.88 -10.16 16.88
N ARG A 68 16.23 -9.87 18.02
CA ARG A 68 16.90 -9.85 19.33
C ARG A 68 17.43 -11.23 19.71
N GLU A 69 16.67 -12.28 19.45
CA GLU A 69 17.08 -13.66 19.72
C GLU A 69 18.30 -14.07 18.89
N ILE A 70 18.28 -13.78 17.58
CA ILE A 70 19.42 -14.09 16.70
C ILE A 70 20.63 -13.22 17.07
N ALA A 71 20.44 -11.92 17.34
CA ALA A 71 21.53 -11.03 17.73
C ALA A 71 22.16 -11.45 19.08
N LYS A 72 21.36 -11.95 20.03
CA LYS A 72 21.86 -12.50 21.29
C LYS A 72 22.76 -13.71 21.06
N ALA A 73 22.33 -14.61 20.18
CA ALA A 73 23.12 -15.76 19.81
C ALA A 73 24.48 -15.44 19.18
N ILE A 74 24.54 -14.40 18.34
CA ILE A 74 25.78 -13.93 17.73
C ILE A 74 26.75 -13.43 18.81
N ARG A 75 26.25 -12.66 19.79
CA ARG A 75 27.07 -12.18 20.91
C ARG A 75 27.58 -13.30 21.82
N GLU A 76 26.85 -14.40 21.89
CA GLU A 76 27.23 -15.61 22.64
C GLU A 76 28.15 -16.53 21.82
N GLU A 77 28.64 -16.08 20.65
CA GLU A 77 29.52 -16.84 19.73
C GLU A 77 28.95 -18.21 19.33
N ARG A 78 27.62 -18.32 19.30
CA ARG A 78 26.94 -19.57 18.91
C ARG A 78 26.80 -19.65 17.40
N ALA A 79 26.85 -20.85 16.85
CA ALA A 79 26.62 -21.09 15.42
C ALA A 79 25.25 -20.52 14.97
N ILE A 80 25.27 -19.84 13.82
CA ILE A 80 24.09 -19.29 13.14
C ILE A 80 24.07 -19.77 11.69
N THR A 81 22.88 -19.87 11.11
CA THR A 81 22.74 -20.16 9.68
C THR A 81 22.99 -18.89 8.86
N PRO A 82 23.47 -18.99 7.60
CA PRO A 82 23.68 -17.81 6.72
C PRO A 82 22.44 -16.91 6.56
N ALA A 83 21.24 -17.50 6.55
CA ALA A 83 20.00 -16.75 6.48
C ALA A 83 19.76 -15.85 7.71
N ALA A 84 20.19 -16.31 8.89
CA ALA A 84 20.02 -15.60 10.15
C ALA A 84 21.02 -14.45 10.28
N GLU A 85 22.26 -14.68 9.84
CA GLU A 85 23.30 -13.65 9.72
C GLU A 85 22.85 -12.53 8.78
N TRP A 86 22.45 -12.89 7.55
CA TRP A 86 21.97 -11.93 6.57
C TRP A 86 20.76 -11.11 7.07
N LEU A 87 19.84 -11.73 7.82
CA LEU A 87 18.72 -11.02 8.43
C LEU A 87 19.17 -9.97 9.46
N VAL A 88 20.13 -10.30 10.33
CA VAL A 88 20.61 -9.38 11.37
C VAL A 88 21.38 -8.21 10.75
N ASP A 89 22.27 -8.49 9.80
CA ASP A 89 23.09 -7.46 9.14
C ASP A 89 22.23 -6.41 8.42
N ASN A 90 21.10 -6.85 7.85
CA ASN A 90 20.22 -6.03 7.02
C ASN A 90 18.93 -5.61 7.73
N PHE A 91 18.81 -5.81 9.04
CA PHE A 91 17.55 -5.56 9.76
C PHE A 91 17.11 -4.08 9.71
N HIS A 92 18.04 -3.16 9.49
CA HIS A 92 17.74 -1.74 9.30
C HIS A 92 16.79 -1.46 8.12
N ILE A 93 16.90 -2.23 7.02
CA ILE A 93 15.99 -2.15 5.87
C ILE A 93 14.58 -2.58 6.28
N VAL A 94 14.47 -3.64 7.09
CA VAL A 94 13.19 -4.16 7.58
C VAL A 94 12.50 -3.13 8.48
N ASP A 95 13.24 -2.50 9.39
CA ASP A 95 12.69 -1.46 10.27
C ASP A 95 12.29 -0.17 9.51
N GLU A 96 12.96 0.14 8.38
CA GLU A 96 12.51 1.17 7.45
C GLU A 96 11.19 0.79 6.77
N GLN A 97 11.07 -0.42 6.21
CA GLN A 97 9.82 -0.89 5.60
C GLN A 97 8.65 -0.88 6.58
N LEU A 98 8.86 -1.29 7.84
CA LEU A 98 7.81 -1.25 8.87
C LEU A 98 7.34 0.18 9.17
N ARG A 99 8.23 1.18 9.09
CA ARG A 99 7.89 2.60 9.25
C ARG A 99 7.13 3.12 8.04
N GLU A 100 7.65 2.91 6.83
CA GLU A 100 6.98 3.27 5.58
C GLU A 100 5.57 2.69 5.52
N ILE A 101 5.40 1.39 5.85
CA ILE A 101 4.08 0.77 5.87
C ILE A 101 3.15 1.47 6.85
N ARG A 102 3.62 1.86 8.03
CA ARG A 102 2.77 2.54 9.01
C ARG A 102 2.31 3.91 8.52
N ASP A 103 3.21 4.64 7.85
CA ASP A 103 2.97 6.01 7.43
C ASP A 103 2.10 6.06 6.15
N ASP A 104 2.29 5.10 5.23
CA ASP A 104 1.59 4.99 3.94
C ASP A 104 0.27 4.18 3.99
N LEU A 105 -0.13 3.67 5.16
CA LEU A 105 -1.32 2.81 5.32
C LEU A 105 -2.47 3.50 6.10
N PRO A 106 -3.08 4.60 5.59
CA PRO A 106 -4.21 5.22 6.25
C PRO A 106 -5.42 4.28 6.27
N LYS A 107 -6.04 4.14 7.45
CA LYS A 107 -7.19 3.22 7.69
C LYS A 107 -8.37 3.46 6.74
N GLY A 108 -8.55 4.71 6.28
CA GLY A 108 -9.60 5.08 5.33
C GLY A 108 -9.38 4.47 3.95
N PHE A 109 -8.17 4.58 3.41
CA PHE A 109 -7.80 4.08 2.09
C PHE A 109 -8.06 2.58 1.96
N TYR A 110 -7.60 1.77 2.92
CA TYR A 110 -7.84 0.32 2.89
C TYR A 110 -9.31 -0.06 2.97
N ARG A 111 -10.18 0.75 3.59
CA ARG A 111 -11.61 0.43 3.67
C ARG A 111 -12.32 0.61 2.32
N GLU A 112 -11.78 1.45 1.45
CA GLU A 112 -12.37 1.77 0.15
C GLU A 112 -11.97 0.75 -0.94
N LEU A 113 -10.91 -0.03 -0.71
CA LEU A 113 -10.45 -1.05 -1.67
C LEU A 113 -11.43 -2.24 -1.79
N PRO A 114 -11.71 -2.71 -3.03
CA PRO A 114 -12.52 -3.91 -3.29
C PRO A 114 -12.01 -5.13 -2.52
N LYS A 115 -12.94 -5.90 -1.93
CA LYS A 115 -12.64 -7.06 -1.08
C LYS A 115 -12.92 -8.37 -1.79
N LEU A 116 -12.05 -9.36 -1.65
CA LEU A 116 -12.29 -10.69 -2.18
C LEU A 116 -13.54 -11.31 -1.55
N ALA A 117 -14.40 -11.89 -2.39
CA ALA A 117 -15.67 -12.50 -2.01
C ALA A 117 -15.55 -13.99 -1.66
N GLU A 118 -14.47 -14.64 -2.08
CA GLU A 118 -14.26 -16.08 -1.95
C GLU A 118 -12.77 -16.41 -1.75
N GLY A 119 -12.49 -17.68 -1.47
CA GLY A 119 -11.13 -18.22 -1.35
C GLY A 119 -10.43 -17.97 -0.01
N PRO A 120 -9.14 -18.35 0.09
CA PRO A 120 -8.37 -18.29 1.35
C PRO A 120 -8.20 -16.87 1.91
N LEU A 121 -8.29 -15.87 1.03
CA LEU A 121 -8.12 -14.45 1.36
C LEU A 121 -9.47 -13.70 1.44
N LEU A 122 -10.57 -14.42 1.69
CA LEU A 122 -11.90 -13.85 1.88
C LEU A 122 -11.89 -12.62 2.80
N GLY A 123 -12.45 -11.51 2.30
CA GLY A 123 -12.59 -10.26 3.02
C GLY A 123 -11.33 -9.39 3.07
N TYR A 124 -10.20 -9.84 2.54
CA TYR A 124 -9.02 -9.00 2.31
C TYR A 124 -9.14 -8.20 1.00
N PRO A 125 -8.41 -7.08 0.84
CA PRO A 125 -8.35 -6.35 -0.43
C PRO A 125 -7.90 -7.27 -1.58
N ARG A 126 -8.50 -7.14 -2.76
CA ARG A 126 -8.10 -7.89 -3.96
C ARG A 126 -6.61 -7.72 -4.30
N VAL A 127 -6.10 -6.50 -4.19
CA VAL A 127 -4.67 -6.18 -4.36
C VAL A 127 -3.75 -6.99 -3.42
N TYR A 128 -4.22 -7.41 -2.25
CA TYR A 128 -3.46 -8.29 -1.35
C TYR A 128 -3.30 -9.69 -1.94
N GLY A 129 -4.33 -10.23 -2.57
CA GLY A 129 -4.24 -11.49 -3.30
C GLY A 129 -3.31 -11.42 -4.50
N ILE A 130 -3.30 -10.29 -5.23
CA ILE A 130 -2.39 -10.03 -6.36
C ILE A 130 -0.94 -10.04 -5.87
N ALA A 131 -0.64 -9.25 -4.83
CA ALA A 131 0.70 -9.17 -4.24
C ALA A 131 1.16 -10.52 -3.66
N TRP A 132 0.27 -11.26 -3.00
CA TRP A 132 0.55 -12.59 -2.47
C TRP A 132 0.95 -13.58 -3.57
N ALA A 133 0.16 -13.65 -4.64
CA ALA A 133 0.43 -14.54 -5.76
C ALA A 133 1.75 -14.20 -6.45
N PHE A 134 2.02 -12.91 -6.67
CA PHE A 134 3.28 -12.44 -7.22
C PHE A 134 4.47 -12.89 -6.36
N VAL A 135 4.44 -12.60 -5.06
CA VAL A 135 5.53 -12.97 -4.13
C VAL A 135 5.73 -14.49 -4.04
N ALA A 136 4.65 -15.27 -4.03
CA ALA A 136 4.72 -16.73 -3.96
C ALA A 136 5.42 -17.35 -5.18
N HIS A 137 5.14 -16.84 -6.38
CA HIS A 137 5.63 -17.40 -7.65
C HIS A 137 6.94 -16.78 -8.15
N THR A 138 7.45 -15.73 -7.47
CA THR A 138 8.78 -15.16 -7.72
C THR A 138 9.79 -15.43 -6.60
N ASP A 139 9.41 -16.23 -5.59
CA ASP A 139 10.17 -16.40 -4.34
C ASP A 139 10.61 -15.06 -3.73
N SER A 140 9.66 -14.13 -3.66
CA SER A 140 9.86 -12.76 -3.18
C SER A 140 10.88 -11.93 -3.96
N ARG A 141 11.33 -12.37 -5.13
CA ARG A 141 12.18 -11.57 -6.01
C ARG A 141 11.34 -10.50 -6.70
N PHE A 142 11.69 -9.24 -6.46
CA PHE A 142 11.06 -8.10 -7.08
C PHE A 142 11.82 -7.67 -8.33
N ASP A 143 11.06 -7.48 -9.41
CA ASP A 143 11.51 -6.91 -10.67
C ASP A 143 10.37 -6.01 -11.21
N PRO A 144 10.61 -4.71 -11.43
CA PRO A 144 9.56 -3.76 -11.84
C PRO A 144 8.88 -4.14 -13.15
N ASP A 145 9.63 -4.64 -14.14
CA ASP A 145 9.09 -5.01 -15.45
C ASP A 145 8.23 -6.27 -15.38
N THR A 146 8.66 -7.26 -14.59
CA THR A 146 7.88 -8.47 -14.31
C THR A 146 6.58 -8.12 -13.58
N LEU A 147 6.62 -7.22 -12.59
CA LEU A 147 5.42 -6.75 -11.90
C LEU A 147 4.49 -6.01 -12.86
N ARG A 148 5.02 -5.14 -13.73
CA ARG A 148 4.26 -4.39 -14.73
C ARG A 148 3.46 -5.35 -15.63
N ARG A 149 4.13 -6.36 -16.18
CA ARG A 149 3.51 -7.39 -17.02
C ARG A 149 2.45 -8.20 -16.27
N PHE A 150 2.74 -8.61 -15.04
CA PHE A 150 1.80 -9.33 -14.19
C PHE A 150 0.51 -8.52 -13.94
N VAL A 151 0.64 -7.25 -13.56
CA VAL A 151 -0.49 -6.35 -13.31
C VAL A 151 -1.27 -6.06 -14.59
N GLN A 152 -0.59 -5.85 -15.72
CA GLN A 152 -1.23 -5.65 -17.02
C GLN A 152 -2.03 -6.89 -17.45
N ALA A 153 -1.46 -8.10 -17.31
CA ALA A 153 -2.14 -9.35 -17.61
C ALA A 153 -3.38 -9.56 -16.73
N TYR A 154 -3.27 -9.31 -15.43
CA TYR A 154 -4.42 -9.33 -14.51
C TYR A 154 -5.55 -8.41 -14.99
N GLN A 155 -5.20 -7.19 -15.39
CA GLN A 155 -6.15 -6.16 -15.82
C GLN A 155 -6.86 -6.45 -17.15
N ARG A 156 -6.34 -7.38 -17.98
CA ARG A 156 -7.04 -7.86 -19.18
C ARG A 156 -8.34 -8.57 -18.85
N VAL A 157 -8.41 -9.21 -17.69
CA VAL A 157 -9.59 -9.92 -17.20
C VAL A 157 -10.42 -9.03 -16.27
N GLN A 158 -9.78 -8.40 -15.27
CA GLN A 158 -10.46 -7.50 -14.34
C GLN A 158 -9.70 -6.18 -14.17
N PRO A 159 -10.22 -5.05 -14.69
CA PRO A 159 -9.63 -3.73 -14.45
C PRO A 159 -9.48 -3.41 -12.96
N LEU A 160 -8.31 -2.87 -12.60
CA LEU A 160 -8.04 -2.37 -11.26
C LEU A 160 -8.45 -0.90 -11.17
N THR A 161 -8.91 -0.48 -10.00
CA THR A 161 -9.19 0.94 -9.75
C THR A 161 -7.91 1.73 -9.53
N VAL A 162 -7.97 3.05 -9.66
CA VAL A 162 -6.88 3.99 -9.30
C VAL A 162 -6.38 3.69 -7.89
N GLY A 163 -7.31 3.51 -6.94
CA GLY A 163 -6.96 3.18 -5.55
C GLY A 163 -6.26 1.82 -5.41
N GLU A 164 -6.66 0.80 -6.17
CA GLU A 164 -5.97 -0.49 -6.13
C GLU A 164 -4.56 -0.44 -6.72
N LEU A 165 -4.36 0.31 -7.81
CA LEU A 165 -3.04 0.47 -8.41
C LEU A 165 -2.06 1.19 -7.47
N TRP A 166 -2.50 2.27 -6.80
CA TRP A 166 -1.71 2.90 -5.74
C TRP A 166 -1.43 1.96 -4.56
N ALA A 167 -2.37 1.06 -4.26
CA ALA A 167 -2.21 0.11 -3.18
C ALA A 167 -1.20 -1.01 -3.50
N VAL A 168 -0.76 -1.21 -4.75
CA VAL A 168 0.18 -2.28 -5.13
C VAL A 168 1.49 -2.17 -4.34
N ALA A 169 2.09 -0.98 -4.31
CA ALA A 169 3.37 -0.72 -3.65
C ALA A 169 3.34 -1.11 -2.16
N ILE A 170 2.42 -0.48 -1.42
CA ILE A 170 2.25 -0.71 0.01
C ILE A 170 1.86 -2.16 0.32
N THR A 171 1.05 -2.78 -0.54
CA THR A 171 0.60 -4.15 -0.32
C THR A 171 1.71 -5.17 -0.56
N LEU A 172 2.58 -4.95 -1.56
CA LEU A 172 3.78 -5.75 -1.75
C LEU A 172 4.71 -5.66 -0.53
N ARG A 173 4.93 -4.45 0.02
CA ARG A 173 5.72 -4.28 1.26
C ARG A 173 5.13 -5.10 2.41
N VAL A 174 3.80 -5.04 2.58
CA VAL A 174 3.09 -5.82 3.61
C VAL A 174 3.30 -7.33 3.42
N VAL A 175 3.20 -7.85 2.20
CA VAL A 175 3.38 -9.28 1.90
C VAL A 175 4.85 -9.71 2.09
N LEU A 176 5.82 -8.88 1.72
CA LEU A 176 7.24 -9.17 1.95
C LEU A 176 7.58 -9.21 3.45
N VAL A 177 7.05 -8.27 4.24
CA VAL A 177 7.19 -8.27 5.70
C VAL A 177 6.53 -9.49 6.33
N GLU A 178 5.34 -9.86 5.84
CA GLU A 178 4.65 -11.08 6.25
C GLU A 178 5.46 -12.35 5.95
N ASN A 179 6.09 -12.42 4.77
CA ASN A 179 6.94 -13.56 4.43
C ASN A 179 8.20 -13.58 5.30
N LEU A 180 8.84 -12.44 5.51
CA LEU A 180 10.02 -12.34 6.37
C LEU A 180 9.73 -12.79 7.80
N ARG A 181 8.55 -12.46 8.33
CA ARG A 181 8.11 -12.93 9.65
C ARG A 181 8.08 -14.46 9.70
N ARG A 182 7.44 -15.11 8.72
CA ARG A 182 7.35 -16.58 8.64
C ARG A 182 8.73 -17.24 8.57
N LEU A 183 9.62 -16.67 7.76
CA LEU A 183 11.02 -17.13 7.64
C LEU A 183 11.76 -16.95 8.98
N THR A 184 11.59 -15.81 9.65
CA THR A 184 12.22 -15.51 10.95
C THR A 184 11.72 -16.45 12.05
N GLU A 185 10.42 -16.68 12.16
CA GLU A 185 9.85 -17.66 13.10
C GLU A 185 10.43 -19.06 12.84
N SER A 186 10.55 -19.46 11.57
CA SER A 186 11.16 -20.74 11.18
C SER A 186 12.65 -20.84 11.57
N ILE A 187 13.42 -19.77 11.40
CA ILE A 187 14.83 -19.69 11.80
C ILE A 187 14.97 -19.82 13.32
N VAL A 188 14.19 -19.04 14.09
CA VAL A 188 14.22 -19.05 15.56
C VAL A 188 13.82 -20.42 16.10
N ARG A 189 12.75 -21.03 15.58
CA ARG A 189 12.31 -22.36 16.02
C ARG A 189 13.31 -23.46 15.65
N ALA A 190 13.88 -23.42 14.45
CA ALA A 190 14.91 -24.38 14.05
C ALA A 190 16.18 -24.24 14.90
N ARG A 191 16.52 -23.02 15.32
CA ARG A 191 17.62 -22.77 16.23
C ARG A 191 17.34 -23.35 17.63
N ALA A 192 16.17 -23.07 18.20
CA ALA A 192 15.79 -23.62 19.50
C ALA A 192 15.80 -25.17 19.47
N ALA A 193 15.35 -25.76 18.37
CA ALA A 193 15.40 -27.21 18.14
C ALA A 193 16.84 -27.75 18.12
N ARG A 194 17.79 -27.08 17.45
CA ARG A 194 19.21 -27.48 17.50
C ARG A 194 19.80 -27.38 18.90
N GLN A 195 19.47 -26.31 19.64
CA GLN A 195 19.95 -26.14 21.02
C GLN A 195 19.42 -27.21 21.97
N ALA A 196 18.16 -27.62 21.80
CA ALA A 196 17.60 -28.74 22.57
C ALA A 196 18.29 -30.07 22.23
N ALA A 197 18.61 -30.30 20.94
CA ALA A 197 19.36 -31.49 20.52
C ALA A 197 20.79 -31.49 21.06
N ASP A 198 21.47 -30.35 21.10
CA ASP A 198 22.80 -30.21 21.69
C ASP A 198 22.78 -30.53 23.19
N ALA A 199 21.80 -29.98 23.93
CA ALA A 199 21.64 -30.25 25.36
C ALA A 199 21.35 -31.72 25.65
N LEU A 200 20.48 -32.36 24.86
CA LEU A 200 20.22 -33.79 24.96
C LEU A 200 21.47 -34.60 24.65
N ALA A 201 22.20 -34.27 23.58
CA ALA A 201 23.45 -34.95 23.24
C ALA A 201 24.49 -34.84 24.36
N ASP A 202 24.63 -33.67 24.98
CA ASP A 202 25.54 -33.46 26.12
C ASP A 202 25.15 -34.33 27.33
N GLU A 203 23.86 -34.55 27.55
CA GLU A 203 23.34 -35.45 28.58
C GLU A 203 23.59 -36.92 28.26
N LEU A 204 23.35 -37.34 27.02
CA LEU A 204 23.61 -38.70 26.55
C LEU A 204 25.10 -39.06 26.57
N LEU A 205 25.98 -38.08 26.30
CA LEU A 205 27.43 -38.25 26.31
C LEU A 205 28.04 -38.09 27.71
N GLY A 206 27.24 -37.82 28.75
CA GLY A 206 27.71 -37.61 30.12
C GLY A 206 28.53 -36.32 30.31
N LEU A 207 28.53 -35.43 29.33
CA LEU A 207 29.24 -34.14 29.35
C LEU A 207 28.54 -33.12 30.25
N SER A 208 27.28 -33.36 30.59
CA SER A 208 26.47 -32.54 31.50
C SER A 208 26.75 -32.80 32.98
N GLY A 209 27.62 -33.75 33.32
CA GLY A 209 27.97 -34.11 34.71
C GLY A 209 26.85 -34.84 35.47
N ARG A 210 25.79 -35.28 34.79
CA ARG A 210 24.68 -36.07 35.34
C ARG A 210 24.86 -37.57 35.06
N PRO A 211 24.39 -38.47 35.95
CA PRO A 211 24.47 -39.91 35.73
C PRO A 211 23.63 -40.35 34.51
N LEU A 212 24.14 -41.35 33.77
CA LEU A 212 23.53 -41.93 32.55
C LEU A 212 22.09 -42.41 32.73
N GLU A 213 21.64 -42.70 33.95
CA GLU A 213 20.24 -43.07 34.21
C GLU A 213 19.27 -41.92 33.85
N GLY A 214 19.69 -40.66 33.93
CA GLY A 214 18.89 -39.49 33.50
C GLY A 214 18.64 -39.42 31.99
N ALA A 215 19.51 -40.02 31.17
CA ALA A 215 19.40 -40.06 29.71
C ALA A 215 18.08 -40.69 29.22
N ALA A 216 17.61 -41.74 29.91
CA ALA A 216 16.37 -42.42 29.54
C ALA A 216 15.13 -41.53 29.77
N TRP A 217 15.11 -40.73 30.84
CA TRP A 217 14.06 -39.73 31.07
C TRP A 217 14.13 -38.57 30.09
N ALA A 218 15.33 -38.16 29.68
CA ALA A 218 15.51 -37.11 28.69
C ALA A 218 14.95 -37.52 27.31
N LEU A 219 14.99 -38.81 26.95
CA LEU A 219 14.39 -39.34 25.73
C LEU A 219 12.86 -39.42 25.79
N GLN A 220 12.28 -39.70 26.97
CA GLN A 220 10.82 -39.78 27.17
C GLN A 220 10.07 -38.50 26.75
N GLU A 221 10.69 -37.34 26.95
CA GLU A 221 10.09 -36.05 26.58
C GLU A 221 9.81 -35.93 25.06
N PHE A 222 10.56 -36.66 24.24
CA PHE A 222 10.47 -36.61 22.79
C PHE A 222 9.71 -37.79 22.17
N GLU A 223 9.09 -38.64 22.99
CA GLU A 223 8.42 -39.85 22.50
C GLU A 223 7.03 -39.59 21.92
N ASP A 224 6.31 -38.62 22.45
CA ASP A 224 4.88 -38.38 22.15
C ASP A 224 4.63 -37.46 20.94
N ALA A 225 5.69 -36.92 20.32
CA ALA A 225 5.59 -35.96 19.22
C ALA A 225 6.59 -36.24 18.09
N PRO A 226 6.24 -35.94 16.83
CA PRO A 226 7.18 -36.07 15.73
C PRO A 226 8.37 -35.13 15.93
N LEU A 227 9.57 -35.67 15.72
CA LEU A 227 10.82 -34.94 15.88
C LEU A 227 10.91 -33.81 14.85
N VAL A 228 11.24 -32.61 15.31
CA VAL A 228 11.53 -31.48 14.42
C VAL A 228 12.78 -31.82 13.60
N THR A 229 12.74 -31.62 12.28
CA THR A 229 13.86 -31.95 11.36
C THR A 229 15.21 -31.40 11.83
N ALA A 230 15.25 -30.12 12.25
CA ALA A 230 16.46 -29.48 12.74
C ALA A 230 16.99 -30.11 14.06
N PHE A 231 16.11 -30.63 14.92
CA PHE A 231 16.50 -31.35 16.13
C PHE A 231 17.11 -32.70 15.77
N ALA A 232 16.41 -33.49 14.96
CA ALA A 232 16.85 -34.82 14.57
C ALA A 232 18.20 -34.79 13.84
N VAL A 233 18.37 -33.87 12.89
CA VAL A 233 19.64 -33.71 12.14
C VAL A 233 20.80 -33.33 13.06
N GLN A 234 20.59 -32.40 14.01
CA GLN A 234 21.62 -32.01 14.97
C GLN A 234 22.01 -33.17 15.88
N LEU A 235 21.01 -33.92 16.37
CA LEU A 235 21.25 -35.08 17.23
C LEU A 235 22.01 -36.19 16.48
N VAL A 236 21.61 -36.51 15.25
CA VAL A 236 22.35 -37.45 14.38
C VAL A 236 23.81 -36.99 14.22
N GLN A 237 24.05 -35.71 13.90
CA GLN A 237 25.41 -35.19 13.71
C GLN A 237 26.27 -35.26 14.99
N ARG A 238 25.69 -34.97 16.16
CA ARG A 238 26.40 -35.03 17.44
C ARG A 238 26.76 -36.46 17.85
N LEU A 239 25.92 -37.44 17.49
CA LEU A 239 26.04 -38.84 17.92
C LEU A 239 26.76 -39.77 16.92
N ARG A 240 26.81 -39.45 15.62
CA ARG A 240 27.29 -40.34 14.54
C ARG A 240 28.71 -40.90 14.73
N ASP A 241 29.61 -40.11 15.32
CA ASP A 241 31.03 -40.44 15.47
C ASP A 241 31.44 -40.72 16.93
N GLN A 242 30.47 -41.03 17.80
CA GLN A 242 30.70 -41.22 19.25
C GLN A 242 30.85 -42.70 19.64
N ASP A 243 31.35 -42.92 20.86
CA ASP A 243 31.71 -44.23 21.44
C ASP A 243 30.55 -45.27 21.38
N PRO A 244 30.84 -46.59 21.34
CA PRO A 244 29.85 -47.67 21.51
C PRO A 244 28.82 -47.47 22.62
N ALA A 245 29.15 -46.74 23.70
CA ALA A 245 28.23 -46.41 24.79
C ALA A 245 26.96 -45.65 24.35
N VAL A 246 26.99 -44.94 23.21
CA VAL A 246 25.88 -44.12 22.72
C VAL A 246 25.00 -44.83 21.68
N THR A 247 25.37 -46.07 21.32
CA THR A 247 24.65 -46.93 20.38
C THR A 247 23.14 -47.07 20.70
N PRO A 248 22.71 -47.20 21.97
CA PRO A 248 21.28 -47.30 22.28
C PRO A 248 20.47 -46.05 21.90
N ALA A 249 21.04 -44.84 22.08
CA ALA A 249 20.37 -43.60 21.70
C ALA A 249 20.32 -43.40 20.19
N LEU A 250 21.36 -43.83 19.46
CA LEU A 250 21.34 -43.86 18.00
C LEU A 250 20.31 -44.86 17.45
N LEU A 251 20.17 -46.03 18.07
CA LEU A 251 19.15 -47.01 17.70
C LEU A 251 17.74 -46.45 17.94
N TRP A 252 17.48 -45.86 19.11
CA TRP A 252 16.21 -45.19 19.41
C TRP A 252 15.89 -44.11 18.38
N LEU A 253 16.88 -43.28 18.00
CA LEU A 253 16.68 -42.22 17.02
C LEU A 253 16.34 -42.80 15.64
N ASN A 254 17.06 -43.84 15.20
CA ASN A 254 16.78 -44.52 13.94
C ASN A 254 15.38 -45.15 13.92
N GLU A 255 14.96 -45.78 15.01
CA GLU A 255 13.60 -46.34 15.15
C GLU A 255 12.54 -45.25 15.05
N ARG A 256 12.72 -44.12 15.76
CA ARG A 256 11.77 -42.99 15.68
C ARG A 256 11.68 -42.36 14.31
N LEU A 257 12.80 -42.29 13.59
CA LEU A 257 12.80 -41.80 12.20
C LEU A 257 12.13 -42.79 11.26
N ALA A 258 12.34 -44.10 11.47
CA ALA A 258 11.66 -45.14 10.71
C ALA A 258 10.15 -45.14 10.94
N ASP A 259 9.68 -44.91 12.18
CA ASP A 259 8.26 -44.75 12.52
C ASP A 259 7.63 -43.53 11.80
N GLN A 260 8.43 -42.49 11.54
CA GLN A 260 8.04 -41.33 10.74
C GLN A 260 8.18 -41.56 9.22
N GLY A 261 8.63 -42.74 8.79
CA GLY A 261 8.84 -43.09 7.39
C GLY A 261 10.04 -42.39 6.74
N THR A 262 11.05 -42.00 7.53
CA THR A 262 12.25 -41.27 7.06
C THR A 262 13.54 -41.95 7.52
N THR A 263 14.66 -41.60 6.89
CA THR A 263 16.01 -42.02 7.31
C THR A 263 16.82 -40.83 7.82
N PRO A 264 17.89 -41.05 8.61
CA PRO A 264 18.80 -39.97 9.01
C PRO A 264 19.37 -39.19 7.83
N ASP A 265 19.83 -39.88 6.78
CA ASP A 265 20.41 -39.25 5.60
C ASP A 265 19.35 -38.44 4.82
N ASP A 266 18.12 -38.93 4.74
CA ASP A 266 17.00 -38.17 4.15
C ASP A 266 16.70 -36.91 4.95
N MET A 267 16.68 -36.97 6.29
CA MET A 267 16.47 -35.78 7.13
C MET A 267 17.58 -34.76 6.97
N VAL A 268 18.84 -35.20 6.93
CA VAL A 268 20.00 -34.32 6.70
C VAL A 268 19.85 -33.62 5.35
N ARG A 269 19.51 -34.36 4.29
CA ARG A 269 19.26 -33.80 2.96
C ARG A 269 18.13 -32.77 2.97
N VAL A 270 17.00 -33.09 3.61
CA VAL A 270 15.83 -32.20 3.71
C VAL A 270 16.17 -30.92 4.48
N GLU A 271 16.90 -31.01 5.60
CA GLU A 271 17.29 -29.82 6.37
C GLU A 271 18.28 -28.94 5.60
N HIS A 272 19.26 -29.51 4.90
CA HIS A 272 20.18 -28.74 4.06
C HIS A 272 19.44 -28.02 2.92
N GLN A 273 18.52 -28.70 2.22
CA GLN A 273 17.69 -28.08 1.20
C GLN A 273 16.82 -26.96 1.77
N ARG A 274 16.23 -27.18 2.95
CA ARG A 274 15.42 -26.17 3.65
C ARG A 274 16.25 -24.93 4.01
N GLN A 275 17.45 -25.12 4.56
CA GLN A 275 18.35 -24.01 4.90
C GLN A 275 18.84 -23.24 3.68
N ALA A 276 19.21 -23.94 2.60
CA ALA A 276 19.61 -23.31 1.34
C ALA A 276 18.47 -22.47 0.75
N ALA A 277 17.26 -23.04 0.67
CA ALA A 277 16.10 -22.33 0.16
C ALA A 277 15.69 -21.15 1.07
N MET A 278 15.77 -21.30 2.40
CA MET A 278 15.55 -20.21 3.36
C MET A 278 16.52 -19.06 3.12
N ASN A 279 17.81 -19.36 2.95
CA ASN A 279 18.84 -18.35 2.70
C ASN A 279 18.58 -17.54 1.43
N VAL A 280 18.20 -18.21 0.34
CA VAL A 280 17.86 -17.54 -0.92
C VAL A 280 16.65 -16.61 -0.74
N THR A 281 15.57 -17.07 -0.12
CA THR A 281 14.37 -16.26 0.03
C THR A 281 14.56 -15.09 0.99
N VAL A 282 15.25 -15.28 2.11
CA VAL A 282 15.56 -14.18 3.04
C VAL A 282 16.36 -13.08 2.31
N ARG A 283 17.34 -13.49 1.48
CA ARG A 283 18.08 -12.55 0.62
C ARG A 283 17.16 -11.86 -0.40
N ASN A 284 16.31 -12.61 -1.11
CA ASN A 284 15.38 -12.05 -2.10
C ASN A 284 14.43 -11.03 -1.46
N VAL A 285 13.87 -11.34 -0.28
CA VAL A 285 12.97 -10.44 0.44
C VAL A 285 13.69 -9.13 0.78
N ILE A 286 14.87 -9.20 1.39
CA ILE A 286 15.63 -8.02 1.82
C ILE A 286 16.09 -7.17 0.63
N MET A 287 16.61 -7.80 -0.42
CA MET A 287 17.02 -7.09 -1.64
C MET A 287 15.82 -6.43 -2.33
N SER A 288 14.69 -7.11 -2.36
CA SER A 288 13.46 -6.60 -2.96
C SER A 288 12.88 -5.42 -2.19
N MET A 289 12.93 -5.45 -0.85
CA MET A 289 12.56 -4.30 -0.02
C MET A 289 13.42 -3.07 -0.36
N GLY A 290 14.74 -3.24 -0.49
CA GLY A 290 15.64 -2.16 -0.90
C GLY A 290 15.34 -1.62 -2.31
N LEU A 291 15.12 -2.50 -3.30
CA LEU A 291 14.76 -2.11 -4.66
C LEU A 291 13.42 -1.35 -4.71
N MET A 292 12.44 -1.79 -3.92
CA MET A 292 11.12 -1.14 -3.87
C MET A 292 11.16 0.28 -3.30
N SER A 293 12.06 0.57 -2.36
CA SER A 293 12.24 1.94 -1.84
C SER A 293 12.95 2.87 -2.83
N ALA A 294 13.70 2.32 -3.79
CA ALA A 294 14.38 3.10 -4.83
C ALA A 294 13.51 3.35 -6.08
N LEU A 295 12.40 2.63 -6.25
CA LEU A 295 11.54 2.72 -7.44
C LEU A 295 10.67 3.98 -7.43
N ASP A 296 10.55 4.64 -8.58
CA ASP A 296 9.52 5.66 -8.79
C ASP A 296 8.15 5.00 -9.05
N TRP A 297 7.36 4.89 -7.99
CA TRP A 297 6.00 4.32 -8.06
C TRP A 297 5.05 5.16 -8.93
N THR A 298 5.37 6.42 -9.18
CA THR A 298 4.63 7.32 -10.08
C THR A 298 4.71 6.80 -11.52
N GLU A 299 5.92 6.51 -11.99
CA GLU A 299 6.17 5.99 -13.33
C GLU A 299 5.57 4.59 -13.49
N PHE A 300 5.74 3.74 -12.48
CA PHE A 300 5.11 2.42 -12.46
C PHE A 300 3.59 2.54 -12.63
N PHE A 301 2.94 3.40 -11.83
CA PHE A 301 1.49 3.62 -11.89
C PHE A 301 1.03 4.06 -13.29
N GLU A 302 1.67 5.09 -13.88
CA GLU A 302 1.29 5.58 -15.21
C GLU A 302 1.47 4.50 -16.30
N SER A 303 2.45 3.60 -16.13
CA SER A 303 2.71 2.51 -17.09
C SER A 303 1.67 1.37 -17.07
N VAL A 304 0.91 1.22 -15.98
CA VAL A 304 -0.10 0.16 -15.82
C VAL A 304 -1.54 0.68 -15.75
N SER A 305 -1.73 1.99 -15.63
CA SER A 305 -3.03 2.62 -15.49
C SER A 305 -3.81 2.61 -16.81
N LEU A 306 -4.91 1.84 -16.84
CA LEU A 306 -5.82 1.82 -17.99
C LEU A 306 -6.51 3.17 -18.20
N ILE A 307 -6.69 3.96 -17.14
CA ILE A 307 -7.28 5.30 -17.22
C ILE A 307 -6.32 6.27 -17.89
N ASP A 308 -5.04 6.22 -17.53
CA ASP A 308 -4.03 7.06 -18.18
C ASP A 308 -3.92 6.68 -19.66
N GLY A 309 -3.96 5.39 -20.00
CA GLY A 309 -4.02 4.94 -21.39
C GLY A 309 -5.21 5.51 -22.19
N VAL A 310 -6.38 5.70 -21.56
CA VAL A 310 -7.55 6.34 -22.19
C VAL A 310 -7.37 7.86 -22.30
N LEU A 311 -6.89 8.51 -21.24
CA LEU A 311 -6.71 9.96 -21.21
C LEU A 311 -5.57 10.44 -22.13
N GLN A 312 -4.58 9.58 -22.38
CA GLN A 312 -3.46 9.86 -23.29
C GLN A 312 -3.91 10.09 -24.74
N ALA A 313 -5.13 9.70 -25.10
CA ALA A 313 -5.73 10.04 -26.40
C ALA A 313 -5.88 11.56 -26.60
N ASP A 314 -5.95 12.35 -25.51
CA ASP A 314 -5.94 13.81 -25.57
C ASP A 314 -4.49 14.36 -25.53
N PRO A 315 -4.06 15.14 -26.55
CA PRO A 315 -2.73 15.76 -26.56
C PRO A 315 -2.48 16.72 -25.39
N GLY A 316 -3.55 17.34 -24.86
CA GLY A 316 -3.46 18.23 -23.70
C GLY A 316 -2.99 17.46 -22.47
N TYR A 317 -3.63 16.34 -22.18
CA TYR A 317 -3.30 15.45 -21.06
C TYR A 317 -1.86 14.94 -21.08
N ALA A 318 -1.37 14.52 -22.26
CA ALA A 318 -0.01 14.04 -22.44
C ALA A 318 1.05 15.09 -22.06
N ALA A 319 0.75 16.38 -22.26
CA ALA A 319 1.66 17.48 -21.94
C ALA A 319 1.57 17.98 -20.48
N MET A 320 0.61 17.47 -19.69
CA MET A 320 0.41 17.90 -18.29
C MET A 320 1.47 17.34 -17.34
N ASP A 321 1.68 18.06 -16.23
CA ASP A 321 2.46 17.55 -15.11
C ASP A 321 1.68 16.50 -14.32
N PHE A 322 2.41 15.66 -13.58
CA PHE A 322 1.83 14.57 -12.81
C PHE A 322 0.74 15.03 -11.84
N ALA A 323 0.93 16.18 -11.17
CA ALA A 323 -0.04 16.71 -10.21
C ALA A 323 -1.40 17.04 -10.85
N THR A 324 -1.40 17.56 -12.09
CA THR A 324 -2.63 17.84 -12.82
C THR A 324 -3.30 16.55 -13.31
N ARG A 325 -2.51 15.61 -13.83
CA ARG A 325 -3.01 14.27 -14.22
C ARG A 325 -3.62 13.53 -13.04
N ASP A 326 -3.01 13.64 -11.86
CA ASP A 326 -3.50 13.02 -10.63
C ASP A 326 -4.82 13.63 -10.15
N SER A 327 -5.01 14.94 -10.32
CA SER A 327 -6.30 15.60 -10.07
C SER A 327 -7.41 15.05 -10.98
N TYR A 328 -7.10 14.69 -12.23
CA TYR A 328 -8.08 14.11 -13.16
C TYR A 328 -8.44 12.69 -12.71
N ARG A 329 -7.45 11.88 -12.32
CA ARG A 329 -7.67 10.53 -11.77
C ARG A 329 -8.55 10.54 -10.53
N HIS A 330 -8.26 11.43 -9.58
CA HIS A 330 -9.09 11.63 -8.38
C HIS A 330 -10.52 12.08 -8.73
N ALA A 331 -10.69 12.94 -9.74
CA ALA A 331 -12.03 13.34 -10.20
C ALA A 331 -12.80 12.16 -10.81
N ILE A 332 -12.15 11.32 -11.61
CA ILE A 332 -12.74 10.12 -12.20
C ILE A 332 -13.14 9.12 -11.11
N GLU A 333 -12.25 8.85 -10.15
CA GLU A 333 -12.50 7.98 -9.00
C GLU A 333 -13.72 8.48 -8.19
N GLU A 334 -13.78 9.79 -7.91
CA GLU A 334 -14.91 10.40 -7.21
C GLU A 334 -16.22 10.17 -7.97
N LEU A 335 -16.24 10.45 -9.27
CA LEU A 335 -17.42 10.32 -10.13
C LEU A 335 -17.88 8.86 -10.27
N ALA A 336 -16.94 7.91 -10.41
CA ALA A 336 -17.25 6.48 -10.44
C ALA A 336 -17.84 6.00 -9.11
N ARG A 337 -17.28 6.45 -7.98
CA ARG A 337 -17.76 6.08 -6.65
C ARG A 337 -19.21 6.50 -6.41
N GLY A 338 -19.56 7.73 -6.79
CA GLY A 338 -20.92 8.24 -6.65
C GLY A 338 -21.88 7.88 -7.79
N SER A 339 -21.41 7.19 -8.84
CA SER A 339 -22.25 6.67 -9.92
C SER A 339 -22.35 5.14 -9.88
N ARG A 340 -23.08 4.56 -10.84
CA ARG A 340 -23.12 3.10 -11.09
C ARG A 340 -22.10 2.68 -12.16
N ARG A 341 -21.21 3.57 -12.57
CA ARG A 341 -20.23 3.36 -13.65
C ARG A 341 -18.86 2.99 -13.07
N SER A 342 -18.06 2.28 -13.84
CA SER A 342 -16.65 2.03 -13.51
C SER A 342 -15.80 3.29 -13.79
N GLU A 343 -14.60 3.36 -13.19
CA GLU A 343 -13.66 4.46 -13.46
C GLU A 343 -13.28 4.54 -14.93
N LEU A 344 -13.10 3.38 -15.58
CA LEU A 344 -12.77 3.29 -17.00
C LEU A 344 -13.93 3.75 -17.90
N GLU A 345 -15.18 3.46 -17.52
CA GLU A 345 -16.36 3.98 -18.22
C GLU A 345 -16.47 5.50 -18.12
N VAL A 346 -16.21 6.06 -16.93
CA VAL A 346 -16.21 7.51 -16.72
C VAL A 346 -15.10 8.18 -17.54
N ALA A 347 -13.91 7.59 -17.59
CA ALA A 347 -12.79 8.10 -18.39
C ALA A 347 -13.13 8.14 -19.89
N ARG A 348 -13.71 7.06 -20.43
CA ARG A 348 -14.12 7.00 -21.84
C ARG A 348 -15.21 8.02 -22.18
N GLU A 349 -16.21 8.16 -21.33
CA GLU A 349 -17.30 9.13 -21.54
C GLU A 349 -16.75 10.57 -21.53
N VAL A 350 -15.78 10.88 -20.66
CA VAL A 350 -15.24 12.25 -20.60
C VAL A 350 -14.45 12.60 -21.87
N ILE A 351 -13.68 11.66 -22.41
CA ILE A 351 -12.97 11.84 -23.68
C ILE A 351 -13.94 11.94 -24.85
N ALA A 352 -14.97 11.08 -24.89
CA ALA A 352 -15.98 11.13 -25.93
C ALA A 352 -16.71 12.49 -25.96
N ARG A 353 -17.03 13.04 -24.78
CA ARG A 353 -17.68 14.36 -24.68
C ARG A 353 -16.76 15.50 -25.07
N ALA A 354 -15.51 15.47 -24.65
CA ALA A 354 -14.50 16.44 -25.06
C ALA A 354 -14.32 16.45 -26.59
N ALA A 355 -14.35 15.27 -27.24
CA ALA A 355 -14.27 15.16 -28.69
C ALA A 355 -15.53 15.63 -29.44
N SER A 356 -16.72 15.56 -28.82
CA SER A 356 -18.01 15.90 -29.44
C SER A 356 -18.45 17.38 -29.28
N SER A 357 -17.61 18.23 -28.69
CA SER A 357 -17.94 19.63 -28.47
C SER A 357 -17.90 20.43 -29.78
N ASP A 358 -19.07 20.61 -30.42
CA ASP A 358 -19.22 21.35 -31.69
C ASP A 358 -18.91 22.85 -31.59
N LEU A 359 -18.79 23.39 -30.37
CA LEU A 359 -18.39 24.78 -30.15
C LEU A 359 -16.86 24.83 -30.09
N HIS A 360 -16.22 25.44 -31.10
CA HIS A 360 -14.78 25.78 -31.15
C HIS A 360 -14.28 26.72 -30.03
N ASP A 361 -14.91 26.69 -28.85
CA ASP A 361 -14.35 27.24 -27.63
C ASP A 361 -13.38 26.19 -27.06
N GLY A 362 -12.10 26.32 -27.38
CA GLY A 362 -11.05 25.33 -27.06
C GLY A 362 -10.84 25.01 -25.57
N ARG A 363 -11.71 25.50 -24.68
CA ARG A 363 -11.86 25.09 -23.29
C ARG A 363 -12.78 23.89 -23.11
N GLN A 364 -13.76 23.67 -23.98
CA GLN A 364 -14.72 22.54 -23.88
C GLN A 364 -14.16 21.26 -24.51
N ASP A 365 -13.11 21.39 -25.31
CA ASP A 365 -12.34 20.28 -25.89
C ASP A 365 -11.37 19.64 -24.87
N ASP A 366 -11.15 20.29 -23.72
CA ASP A 366 -10.28 19.77 -22.66
C ASP A 366 -11.09 18.87 -21.69
N PRO A 367 -10.69 17.60 -21.50
CA PRO A 367 -11.28 16.71 -20.49
C PRO A 367 -11.36 17.35 -19.09
N GLY A 368 -10.41 18.22 -18.75
CA GLY A 368 -10.39 18.97 -17.50
C GLY A 368 -11.61 19.83 -17.24
N PHE A 369 -12.26 20.33 -18.30
CA PHE A 369 -13.48 21.14 -18.19
C PHE A 369 -14.63 20.35 -17.56
N TYR A 370 -14.76 19.07 -17.91
CA TYR A 370 -15.80 18.19 -17.38
C TYR A 370 -15.40 17.51 -16.07
N LEU A 371 -14.10 17.29 -15.84
CA LEU A 371 -13.63 16.64 -14.60
C LEU A 371 -13.51 17.60 -13.41
N VAL A 372 -12.95 18.79 -13.64
CA VAL A 372 -12.57 19.72 -12.55
C VAL A 372 -13.15 21.13 -12.78
N GLY A 373 -13.48 21.47 -14.03
CA GLY A 373 -13.98 22.78 -14.43
C GLY A 373 -15.49 22.98 -14.32
N ASP A 374 -15.99 23.98 -15.07
CA ASP A 374 -17.38 24.44 -15.01
C ASP A 374 -18.38 23.43 -15.64
N GLY A 375 -17.92 22.59 -16.56
CA GLY A 375 -18.70 21.51 -17.18
C GLY A 375 -19.03 20.34 -16.25
N ARG A 376 -18.40 20.27 -15.08
CA ARG A 376 -18.54 19.15 -14.14
C ARG A 376 -19.97 18.87 -13.70
N ARG A 377 -20.80 19.91 -13.54
CA ARG A 377 -22.20 19.72 -13.13
C ARG A 377 -23.03 18.99 -14.18
N ALA A 378 -22.89 19.36 -15.45
CA ALA A 378 -23.58 18.71 -16.54
C ALA A 378 -23.12 17.24 -16.67
N PHE A 379 -21.83 17.02 -16.47
CA PHE A 379 -21.24 15.69 -16.50
C PHE A 379 -21.72 14.79 -15.34
N GLU A 380 -21.79 15.32 -14.11
CA GLU A 380 -22.35 14.61 -12.95
C GLU A 380 -23.80 14.15 -13.19
N VAL A 381 -24.63 14.99 -13.81
CA VAL A 381 -26.03 14.65 -14.14
C VAL A 381 -26.07 13.53 -15.19
N ALA A 382 -25.25 13.62 -16.25
CA ALA A 382 -25.18 12.60 -17.30
C ALA A 382 -24.76 11.22 -16.75
N LEU A 383 -23.85 11.19 -15.78
CA LEU A 383 -23.38 9.96 -15.14
C LEU A 383 -24.36 9.39 -14.09
N GLY A 384 -25.44 10.12 -13.77
CA GLY A 384 -26.35 9.75 -12.68
C GLY A 384 -25.69 9.81 -11.30
N PHE A 385 -24.77 10.77 -11.11
CA PHE A 385 -23.98 10.91 -9.90
C PHE A 385 -24.83 11.30 -8.68
N ARG A 386 -24.75 10.49 -7.62
CA ARG A 386 -25.41 10.75 -6.34
C ARG A 386 -24.54 11.69 -5.50
N THR A 387 -24.82 12.99 -5.60
CA THR A 387 -24.12 14.00 -4.81
C THR A 387 -24.32 13.80 -3.30
N PRO A 388 -23.24 13.68 -2.49
CA PRO A 388 -23.37 13.62 -1.05
C PRO A 388 -23.92 14.95 -0.51
N LEU A 389 -24.82 14.88 0.48
CA LEU A 389 -25.50 16.04 1.08
C LEU A 389 -24.53 17.15 1.52
N ALA A 390 -23.39 16.78 2.11
CA ALA A 390 -22.35 17.72 2.52
C ALA A 390 -21.79 18.55 1.34
N ARG A 391 -21.60 17.94 0.16
CA ARG A 391 -21.18 18.67 -1.06
C ARG A 391 -22.30 19.55 -1.60
N ARG A 392 -23.57 19.13 -1.49
CA ARG A 392 -24.71 19.98 -1.90
C ARG A 392 -24.78 21.24 -1.03
N LEU A 393 -24.63 21.09 0.29
CA LEU A 393 -24.61 22.20 1.24
C LEU A 393 -23.38 23.12 1.04
N LEU A 394 -22.19 22.56 0.86
CA LEU A 394 -20.98 23.34 0.56
C LEU A 394 -21.13 24.13 -0.76
N ARG A 395 -21.69 23.49 -1.80
CA ARG A 395 -21.96 24.16 -3.08
C ARG A 395 -22.98 25.28 -2.93
N ALA A 396 -24.05 25.07 -2.15
CA ALA A 396 -25.05 26.10 -1.86
C ALA A 396 -24.42 27.27 -1.08
N TYR A 397 -23.56 26.99 -0.09
CA TYR A 397 -22.82 28.00 0.66
C TYR A 397 -21.89 28.83 -0.24
N VAL A 398 -21.06 28.18 -1.07
CA VAL A 398 -20.16 28.88 -2.00
C VAL A 398 -20.92 29.65 -3.08
N ALA A 399 -22.05 29.12 -3.56
CA ALA A 399 -22.93 29.83 -4.48
C ALA A 399 -23.59 31.06 -3.83
N GLY A 400 -23.91 31.00 -2.53
CA GLY A 400 -24.41 32.14 -1.75
C GLY A 400 -23.32 33.13 -1.30
N ALA A 401 -22.06 32.71 -1.21
CA ALA A 401 -20.94 33.56 -0.77
C ALA A 401 -20.60 34.67 -1.78
N LYS A 402 -20.74 34.42 -3.09
CA LYS A 402 -20.52 35.45 -4.13
C LYS A 402 -21.54 36.60 -4.06
N PRO A 403 -22.87 36.35 -4.05
CA PRO A 403 -23.85 37.41 -3.85
C PRO A 403 -23.82 37.98 -2.42
N GLY A 404 -23.47 37.18 -1.40
CA GLY A 404 -23.32 37.66 -0.03
C GLY A 404 -22.16 38.65 0.13
N TYR A 405 -21.01 38.40 -0.49
CA TYR A 405 -19.86 39.31 -0.51
C TYR A 405 -20.15 40.60 -1.31
N LEU A 406 -20.83 40.48 -2.45
CA LEU A 406 -21.28 41.66 -3.20
C LEU A 406 -22.31 42.46 -2.40
N GLY A 407 -23.25 41.79 -1.74
CA GLY A 407 -24.28 42.40 -0.91
C GLY A 407 -23.71 43.15 0.30
N THR A 408 -22.71 42.60 0.99
CA THR A 408 -22.05 43.31 2.10
C THR A 408 -21.32 44.55 1.60
N ILE A 409 -20.62 44.49 0.47
CA ILE A 409 -20.00 45.68 -0.13
C ILE A 409 -21.06 46.73 -0.46
N THR A 410 -22.19 46.34 -1.05
CA THR A 410 -23.28 47.26 -1.37
C THR A 410 -23.84 47.92 -0.10
N VAL A 411 -24.16 47.14 0.93
CA VAL A 411 -24.69 47.65 2.22
C VAL A 411 -23.71 48.62 2.89
N PHE A 412 -22.43 48.27 2.98
CA PHE A 412 -21.41 49.16 3.55
C PHE A 412 -21.22 50.43 2.73
N THR A 413 -21.27 50.33 1.40
CA THR A 413 -21.17 51.50 0.52
C THR A 413 -22.35 52.44 0.73
N PHE A 414 -23.58 51.93 0.84
CA PHE A 414 -24.75 52.74 1.17
C PHE A 414 -24.70 53.30 2.59
N ALA A 415 -24.22 52.56 3.58
CA ALA A 415 -24.06 53.05 4.95
C ALA A 415 -23.06 54.21 5.04
N ILE A 416 -22.01 54.21 4.22
CA ILE A 416 -21.01 55.29 4.16
C ILE A 416 -21.55 56.51 3.39
N LEU A 417 -22.34 56.29 2.32
CA LEU A 417 -22.86 57.37 1.48
C LEU A 417 -24.10 58.07 2.06
N THR A 418 -24.92 57.37 2.83
CA THR A 418 -26.21 57.89 3.33
C THR A 418 -26.05 59.11 4.26
N PRO A 419 -25.16 59.12 5.28
CA PRO A 419 -25.01 60.26 6.19
C PRO A 419 -24.62 61.59 5.52
N PRO A 420 -23.61 61.66 4.63
CA PRO A 420 -23.24 62.92 3.97
C PRO A 420 -24.30 63.41 2.96
N LEU A 421 -24.99 62.48 2.27
CA LEU A 421 -26.07 62.84 1.36
C LEU A 421 -27.30 63.38 2.11
N LEU A 422 -27.64 62.79 3.25
CA LEU A 422 -28.72 63.31 4.11
C LEU A 422 -28.37 64.69 4.68
N ALA A 423 -27.13 64.89 5.15
CA ALA A 423 -26.68 66.19 5.65
C ALA A 423 -26.70 67.28 4.57
N ALA A 424 -26.31 66.94 3.33
CA ALA A 424 -26.38 67.86 2.20
C ALA A 424 -27.84 68.18 1.82
N TRP A 425 -28.75 67.20 1.87
CA TRP A 425 -30.17 67.40 1.61
C TRP A 425 -30.83 68.30 2.65
N THR A 426 -30.57 68.09 3.95
CA THR A 426 -31.09 68.95 5.03
C THR A 426 -30.52 70.37 4.99
N SER A 427 -29.39 70.56 4.31
CA SER A 427 -28.76 71.87 4.08
C SER A 427 -29.33 72.60 2.85
N GLY A 428 -30.35 72.04 2.18
CA GLY A 428 -31.02 72.67 1.03
C GLY A 428 -30.36 72.39 -0.32
N ALA A 429 -29.50 71.38 -0.44
CA ALA A 429 -28.90 71.03 -1.73
C ALA A 429 -29.94 70.52 -2.73
N GLY A 430 -29.88 71.02 -3.97
CA GLY A 430 -30.73 70.56 -5.07
C GLY A 430 -30.50 69.10 -5.45
N ALA A 431 -31.51 68.46 -6.05
CA ALA A 431 -31.45 67.04 -6.42
C ALA A 431 -30.28 66.72 -7.37
N ALA A 432 -29.93 67.65 -8.29
CA ALA A 432 -28.82 67.48 -9.22
C ALA A 432 -27.45 67.47 -8.52
N THR A 433 -27.25 68.31 -7.51
CA THR A 433 -26.00 68.36 -6.73
C THR A 433 -25.82 67.10 -5.88
N LEU A 434 -26.90 66.57 -5.30
CA LEU A 434 -26.88 65.29 -4.58
C LEU A 434 -26.53 64.11 -5.50
N LEU A 435 -27.02 64.13 -6.75
CA LEU A 435 -26.75 63.09 -7.73
C LEU A 435 -25.26 63.08 -8.14
N VAL A 436 -24.69 64.26 -8.41
CA VAL A 436 -23.26 64.41 -8.71
C VAL A 436 -22.40 64.02 -7.51
N LEU A 437 -22.75 64.45 -6.30
CA LEU A 437 -22.01 64.12 -5.08
C LEU A 437 -22.01 62.62 -4.81
N GLY A 438 -23.17 61.96 -4.98
CA GLY A 438 -23.30 60.52 -4.83
C GLY A 438 -22.47 59.73 -5.85
N LEU A 439 -22.45 60.17 -7.11
CA LEU A 439 -21.68 59.51 -8.17
C LEU A 439 -20.17 59.64 -7.96
N VAL A 440 -19.70 60.83 -7.55
CA VAL A 440 -18.28 61.08 -7.25
C VAL A 440 -17.84 60.34 -5.98
N ALA A 441 -18.69 60.30 -4.95
CA ALA A 441 -18.38 59.64 -3.67
C ALA A 441 -18.51 58.11 -3.71
N ALA A 442 -19.24 57.55 -4.68
CA ALA A 442 -19.43 56.10 -4.81
C ALA A 442 -18.11 55.34 -4.99
N PHE A 443 -17.19 55.88 -5.78
CA PHE A 443 -15.91 55.22 -6.04
C PHE A 443 -15.00 55.17 -4.78
N PRO A 444 -14.74 56.28 -4.07
CA PRO A 444 -14.06 56.26 -2.77
C PRO A 444 -14.75 55.36 -1.72
N ALA A 445 -16.09 55.44 -1.62
CA ALA A 445 -16.87 54.66 -0.66
C ALA A 445 -16.78 53.15 -0.92
N SER A 446 -16.76 52.74 -2.19
CA SER A 446 -16.56 51.32 -2.55
C SER A 446 -15.16 50.81 -2.14
N ARG A 447 -14.13 51.66 -2.24
CA ARG A 447 -12.76 51.30 -1.83
C ARG A 447 -12.62 51.16 -0.33
N THR A 448 -13.25 52.05 0.44
CA THR A 448 -13.26 51.95 1.91
C THR A 448 -14.08 50.78 2.42
N ALA A 449 -15.22 50.47 1.76
CA ALA A 449 -16.01 49.26 2.04
C ALA A 449 -15.19 47.98 1.76
N MET A 450 -14.43 47.93 0.67
CA MET A 450 -13.54 46.80 0.36
C MET A 450 -12.44 46.64 1.42
N SER A 451 -11.85 47.72 1.94
CA SER A 451 -10.85 47.61 3.02
C SER A 451 -11.48 47.20 4.37
N ALA A 452 -12.67 47.70 4.70
CA ALA A 452 -13.36 47.35 5.93
C ALA A 452 -13.83 45.88 5.94
N SER A 453 -14.24 45.36 4.78
CA SER A 453 -14.62 43.94 4.64
C SER A 453 -13.47 42.97 4.94
N ARG A 454 -12.22 43.42 4.80
CA ARG A 454 -11.02 42.62 5.13
C ARG A 454 -10.71 42.60 6.64
N PHE A 455 -11.30 43.51 7.42
CA PHE A 455 -11.11 43.60 8.87
C PHE A 455 -12.18 42.81 9.66
N PHE A 456 -13.28 42.40 9.01
CA PHE A 456 -14.20 41.42 9.58
C PHE A 456 -13.60 40.01 9.42
N PRO A 457 -13.51 39.20 10.49
CA PRO A 457 -12.90 37.87 10.44
C PRO A 457 -13.83 36.89 9.72
N THR A 458 -13.92 37.00 8.40
CA THR A 458 -14.47 35.93 7.56
C THR A 458 -13.34 34.93 7.30
N GLY A 459 -13.48 33.75 7.91
CA GLY A 459 -12.42 32.77 8.07
C GLY A 459 -11.73 32.37 6.77
N ARG A 460 -10.41 32.52 6.76
CA ARG A 460 -9.43 31.50 6.35
C ARG A 460 -9.83 30.57 5.20
N THR A 461 -10.26 31.10 4.06
CA THR A 461 -10.28 30.30 2.82
C THR A 461 -8.94 30.46 2.11
N ARG A 462 -8.10 29.41 2.17
CA ARG A 462 -6.91 29.26 1.33
C ARG A 462 -7.30 29.50 -0.13
N PRO A 463 -6.55 30.30 -0.92
CA PRO A 463 -6.79 30.41 -2.35
C PRO A 463 -6.62 29.02 -2.97
N ARG A 464 -7.66 28.56 -3.70
CA ARG A 464 -7.51 27.41 -4.60
C ARG A 464 -6.45 27.78 -5.63
N ARG A 465 -5.39 26.96 -5.70
CA ARG A 465 -4.35 27.10 -6.72
C ARG A 465 -5.04 27.03 -8.08
N ALA A 466 -4.98 28.14 -8.83
CA ALA A 466 -5.47 28.17 -10.20
C ALA A 466 -4.62 27.20 -11.01
N CYS A 467 -5.28 26.23 -11.65
CA CYS A 467 -4.67 25.34 -12.61
C CYS A 467 -4.10 26.23 -13.74
N ARG A 468 -2.80 26.14 -13.99
CA ARG A 468 -2.11 26.98 -14.97
C ARG A 468 -2.41 26.39 -16.34
N ALA A 469 -3.57 26.72 -16.91
CA ALA A 469 -3.88 26.45 -18.31
C ALA A 469 -2.84 27.16 -19.17
N THR A 470 -1.88 26.41 -19.70
CA THR A 470 -0.93 26.85 -20.70
C THR A 470 -1.72 27.21 -21.95
N ARG A 471 -1.77 28.52 -22.27
CA ARG A 471 -2.30 29.00 -23.55
C ARG A 471 -1.52 28.30 -24.68
N ARG A 472 -2.22 27.52 -25.49
CA ARG A 472 -1.72 26.97 -26.76
C ARG A 472 -1.12 28.11 -27.60
N SER A 473 0.21 28.16 -27.71
CA SER A 473 0.89 28.95 -28.73
C SER A 473 0.91 28.12 -30.02
N TRP A 474 -0.01 28.43 -30.92
CA TRP A 474 0.05 27.95 -32.30
C TRP A 474 1.31 28.49 -33.00
N PRO A 475 2.03 27.69 -33.82
CA PRO A 475 3.14 28.19 -34.62
C PRO A 475 2.60 29.06 -35.76
N ARG A 476 3.13 30.28 -35.89
CA ARG A 476 2.94 31.14 -37.07
C ARG A 476 3.66 30.53 -38.28
N PRO A 477 3.15 30.71 -39.51
CA PRO A 477 3.76 30.15 -40.71
C PRO A 477 5.14 30.76 -40.97
N ALA A 478 6.07 29.91 -41.42
CA ALA A 478 7.44 30.27 -41.74
C ALA A 478 7.51 31.42 -42.75
N ARG A 479 8.24 32.47 -42.40
CA ARG A 479 8.66 33.50 -43.35
C ARG A 479 9.81 32.97 -44.20
N GLU A 480 9.69 33.17 -45.49
CA GLU A 480 10.73 33.07 -46.50
C GLU A 480 11.97 33.90 -46.14
N SER A 481 13.15 33.31 -46.34
CA SER A 481 14.41 33.99 -46.68
C SER A 481 15.14 33.05 -47.66
N ARG A 482 14.98 33.22 -48.97
CA ARG A 482 15.84 34.01 -49.87
C ARG A 482 17.30 34.12 -49.43
N ALA A 483 18.15 33.72 -50.39
CA ALA A 483 19.61 33.78 -50.52
C ALA A 483 20.36 32.61 -49.89
#